data_AF-A0A833LLX1-F1
#
_entry.id   AF-A0A833LLX1-F1
#
_cell.length_a   1.000
_cell.length_b   1.000
_cell.length_c   1.000
_cell.angle_alpha   90.00
_cell.angle_beta   90.00
_cell.angle_gamma   90.00
#
_symmetry.space_group_name_H-M   'P 1'
#
loop_
_entity.id
_entity.type
_entity.pdbx_description
1 polymer ?
#
loop_
_entity_poly.entity_id
_entity_poly.type
_entity_poly.pdbx_seq_one_letter_code
_entity_poly.pdbx_strand_id
1 'polypeptide(L)' 'MKRYLVLYLATLAVMVPLDFLFLGVLAKDFFKSQVGDMLGALRLVPAVAFYLLYTAGILVFVSASEGAAV' A
#
# COMPACT_ATOMS: atom_id res chain seq x y z
N MET A 1 18.21 0.70 14.13
CA MET A 1 18.14 1.20 12.72
C MET A 1 17.85 0.11 11.70
N LYS A 2 18.62 -1.00 11.64
CA LYS A 2 18.38 -2.11 10.68
C LYS A 2 17.01 -2.78 10.84
N ARG A 3 16.52 -2.91 12.08
CA ARG A 3 15.22 -3.52 12.41
C ARG A 3 14.04 -2.80 11.76
N TYR A 4 14.00 -1.46 11.81
CA TYR A 4 12.96 -0.68 11.13
C TYR A 4 13.00 -0.84 9.61
N LEU A 5 14.20 -0.96 9.02
CA LEU A 5 14.35 -1.18 7.58
C LEU A 5 13.86 -2.59 7.17
N VAL A 6 14.16 -3.60 7.97
CA VAL A 6 13.67 -4.98 7.76
C VAL A 6 12.16 -5.05 7.92
N LEU A 7 11.60 -4.39 8.94
CA LEU A 7 10.16 -4.31 9.14
C LEU A 7 9.48 -3.60 7.96
N TYR A 8 10.02 -2.47 7.50
CA TYR A 8 9.49 -1.76 6.33
C TYR A 8 9.43 -2.67 5.10
N LEU A 9 10.53 -3.36 4.79
CA LEU A 9 10.61 -4.23 3.62
C LEU A 9 9.69 -5.45 3.76
N ALA A 10 9.56 -6.02 4.96
CA ALA A 10 8.66 -7.14 5.20
C ALA A 10 7.18 -6.73 5.05
N THR A 11 6.78 -5.59 5.62
CA THR A 11 5.41 -5.06 5.47
C THR A 11 5.10 -4.73 4.02
N LEU A 12 6.04 -4.09 3.31
CA LEU A 12 5.89 -3.76 1.90
C LEU A 12 5.79 -5.04 1.03
N ALA A 13 6.61 -6.06 1.32
CA ALA A 13 6.59 -7.34 0.62
C ALA A 13 5.29 -8.12 0.81
N VAL A 14 4.57 -7.94 1.92
CA VAL A 14 3.23 -8.54 2.13
C VAL A 14 2.14 -7.69 1.49
N MET A 15 2.21 -6.36 1.62
CA MET A 15 1.17 -5.46 1.13
C MET A 15 1.10 -5.42 -0.41
N VAL A 16 2.26 -5.42 -1.08
CA VAL A 16 2.34 -5.36 -2.55
C VAL A 16 1.61 -6.52 -3.24
N PRO A 17 1.87 -7.81 -2.94
CA PRO A 17 1.17 -8.92 -3.59
C PRO A 17 -0.31 -8.99 -3.20
N LEU A 18 -0.66 -8.60 -1.97
CA LEU A 18 -2.05 -8.57 -1.51
C LEU A 18 -2.87 -7.52 -2.28
N ASP A 19 -2.30 -6.33 -2.49
CA ASP A 19 -2.93 -5.31 -3.32
C ASP A 19 -2.88 -5.64 -4.81
N PHE A 20 -1.84 -6.33 -5.30
CA PHE A 20 -1.81 -6.83 -6.68
C PHE A 20 -2.93 -7.83 -6.93
N LEU A 21 -3.18 -8.72 -5.96
CA LEU A 21 -4.30 -9.65 -6.01
C LEU A 21 -5.63 -8.90 -6.02
N PHE A 22 -5.77 -7.88 -5.16
CA PHE A 22 -6.98 -7.05 -5.12
C PHE A 22 -7.19 -6.26 -6.42
N LEU A 23 -6.16 -5.59 -6.94
CA LEU A 23 -6.23 -4.81 -8.17
C LEU A 23 -6.49 -5.70 -9.40
N GLY A 24 -5.83 -6.86 -9.45
CA GLY A 24 -5.95 -7.82 -10.54
C GLY A 24 -7.31 -8.53 -10.58
N VAL A 25 -7.86 -8.91 -9.43
CA VAL A 25 -9.09 -9.71 -9.32
C VAL A 25 -10.33 -8.85 -9.13
N LEU A 26 -10.28 -7.86 -8.22
CA LEU A 26 -11.46 -7.07 -7.86
C LEU A 26 -11.50 -5.73 -8.61
N ALA A 27 -10.40 -4.98 -8.62
CA ALA A 27 -10.45 -3.62 -9.13
C ALA A 27 -10.70 -3.58 -10.65
N LYS A 28 -10.13 -4.50 -11.42
CA LYS A 28 -10.23 -4.46 -12.88
C LYS A 28 -11.69 -4.53 -13.37
N ASP A 29 -12.47 -5.47 -12.86
CA ASP A 29 -13.86 -5.67 -13.26
C ASP A 29 -14.81 -4.70 -12.56
N PHE A 30 -14.53 -4.35 -11.30
CA PHE A 30 -15.34 -3.40 -10.53
C PHE A 30 -15.21 -1.97 -11.02
N PHE A 31 -13.98 -1.48 -11.28
CA PHE A 31 -13.79 -0.13 -11.83
C PHE A 31 -14.36 -0.05 -13.25
N LYS A 32 -14.16 -1.08 -14.09
CA LYS A 32 -14.78 -1.12 -15.43
C LYS A 32 -16.30 -1.09 -15.36
N SER A 33 -16.93 -1.80 -14.43
CA SER A 33 -18.40 -1.87 -14.35
C SER A 33 -19.04 -0.60 -13.77
N GLN A 34 -18.38 0.06 -12.82
CA GLN A 34 -18.90 1.25 -12.13
C GLN A 34 -18.57 2.56 -12.83
N VAL A 35 -17.37 2.65 -13.44
CA VAL A 35 -16.84 3.91 -13.98
C VAL A 35 -16.77 3.88 -15.51
N GLY A 36 -16.76 2.69 -16.13
CA GLY A 36 -16.84 2.54 -17.58
C GLY A 36 -15.81 3.39 -18.32
N ASP A 37 -16.28 4.24 -19.24
CA ASP A 37 -15.45 5.12 -20.06
C ASP A 37 -14.97 6.39 -19.35
N MET A 38 -15.44 6.67 -18.11
CA MET A 38 -14.97 7.80 -17.30
C MET A 38 -13.66 7.49 -16.54
N LEU A 39 -13.15 6.26 -16.67
CA LEU A 39 -11.83 5.87 -16.18
C LEU A 39 -10.77 6.63 -16.98
N GLY A 40 -10.34 7.76 -16.43
CA GLY A 40 -9.17 8.47 -16.91
C GLY A 40 -7.90 7.61 -16.83
N ALA A 41 -6.81 8.13 -17.38
CA ALA A 41 -5.52 7.43 -17.40
C ALA A 41 -5.04 7.04 -15.99
N LEU A 42 -4.49 5.83 -15.86
CA LEU A 42 -3.91 5.34 -14.63
C LEU A 42 -2.75 6.25 -14.20
N ARG A 43 -2.88 6.90 -13.05
CA ARG A 43 -1.84 7.80 -12.53
C ARG A 43 -0.87 7.01 -11.66
N LEU A 44 0.23 6.59 -12.28
CA LEU A 44 1.28 5.81 -11.61
C LEU A 44 1.94 6.58 -10.46
N VAL A 45 2.12 7.90 -10.60
CA VAL A 45 2.80 8.73 -9.58
C VAL A 45 2.03 8.78 -8.25
N PRO A 46 0.73 9.14 -8.21
CA PRO A 46 -0.08 9.03 -7.00
C PRO A 46 -0.16 7.61 -6.43
N ALA A 47 -0.21 6.59 -7.30
CA ALA A 47 -0.27 5.20 -6.86
C ALA A 47 0.99 4.81 -6.06
N VAL A 48 2.17 5.09 -6.61
CA VAL A 48 3.45 4.80 -5.92
C VAL A 48 3.56 5.61 -4.63
N ALA A 49 3.17 6.89 -4.63
CA ALA A 49 3.16 7.72 -3.42
C ALA A 49 2.25 7.15 -2.33
N PHE A 50 1.08 6.62 -2.71
CA PHE A 50 0.15 5.97 -1.78
C PHE A 50 0.80 4.76 -1.09
N TYR A 51 1.45 3.85 -1.82
CA TYR A 51 2.11 2.69 -1.21
C TYR A 51 3.22 3.07 -0.24
N LEU A 52 4.02 4.08 -0.57
CA LEU A 52 5.10 4.56 0.29
C LEU A 52 4.54 5.18 1.57
N LEU A 53 3.54 6.05 1.45
CA LEU A 53 2.91 6.71 2.60
C LEU A 53 2.12 5.72 3.47
N TYR A 54 1.41 4.77 2.86
CA TYR A 54 0.62 3.78 3.58
C TYR A 54 1.53 2.85 4.41
N THR A 55 2.63 2.37 3.81
CA THR A 55 3.61 1.54 4.52
C THR A 55 4.32 2.33 5.63
N ALA A 56 4.64 3.61 5.39
CA ALA A 56 5.17 4.49 6.43
C ALA A 56 4.19 4.69 7.58
N GLY A 57 2.89 4.86 7.27
CA GLY A 57 1.82 4.91 8.26
C GLY A 57 1.75 3.64 9.10
N ILE A 58 1.77 2.45 8.47
CA ILE A 58 1.78 1.17 9.20
C ILE A 58 2.99 1.09 10.14
N LEU A 59 4.18 1.44 9.67
CA LEU A 59 5.38 1.46 10.51
C LEU A 59 5.22 2.39 11.73
N VAL A 60 4.69 3.59 11.53
CA VAL A 60 4.49 4.55 12.61
C VAL A 60 3.44 4.04 13.59
N PHE A 61 2.27 3.62 13.13
CA PHE A 61 1.19 3.22 14.04
C PHE A 61 1.42 1.88 14.73
N VAL A 62 2.06 0.92 14.07
CA VAL A 62 2.26 -0.43 14.61
C VAL A 62 3.62 -0.57 15.30
N SER A 63 4.68 0.02 14.75
CA SER A 63 6.04 -0.17 15.22
C SER A 63 6.63 1.01 16.01
N ALA A 64 6.06 2.22 15.95
CA ALA A 64 6.52 3.31 16.83
C ALA A 64 6.16 3.06 18.31
N SER A 65 5.20 2.16 18.59
CA SER A 65 4.86 1.78 19.96
C SER A 65 5.98 1.03 20.70
N GLU A 66 7.03 0.53 20.02
CA GLU A 66 8.22 -0.01 20.72
C GLU A 66 9.04 1.08 21.43
N GLY A 67 8.80 2.38 21.14
CA GLY A 67 9.46 3.51 21.80
C GLY A 67 8.59 4.30 22.78
N ALA A 68 7.30 3.94 22.94
CA ALA A 68 6.36 4.63 23.85
C ALA A 68 6.24 3.94 25.23
N ALA A 69 6.99 2.86 25.45
CA ALA A 69 7.07 2.14 26.71
C ALA A 69 8.50 2.22 27.26
N VAL A 70 8.94 3.42 27.63
CA VAL A 70 10.04 3.64 28.58
C VAL A 70 9.63 4.74 29.53
#